data_AF-A0A7H4MDL5-F1
#
_entry.id   AF-A0A7H4MDL5-F1
#
_cell.length_a   1.000
_cell.length_b   1.000
_cell.length_c   1.000
_cell.angle_alpha   90.00
_cell.angle_beta   90.00
_cell.angle_gamma   90.00
#
_symmetry.space_group_name_H-M   'P 1'
#
loop_
_entity.id
_entity.type
_entity.pdbx_description
1 polymer ?
#
loop_
_entity_poly.entity_id
_entity_poly.type
_entity_poly.pdbx_seq_one_letter_code
_entity_poly.pdbx_strand_id
1 'polypeptide(L)'
;MAGDDREPIGRKGRPSRPTKQKVTRRRVREEDYDDEYDDDDYEDEKPVPRKGKGNGGKPRRKRRWLWLLVKLGIVFAVLIAAYGVYLDQKIRSRIDGKVWELPAAVYGRMVNLEPDMQISKNEMVRLLNATQYRQVSAMTRPGEYTVQANSIEMIRRPFDFPDSKEGQVRARLTFDGDHLETIENMDNNRQFGFFRLDPRLITMLQSPNGEQRLFVKRSGFPDLLVDTLLATEDRHFYEHDGISLYSIGRAVLANLTAGRTVQGASTLTQQLVKNLFLSSERSYWRKANEAYMALIVDARYSKDRILELYMNEVYLGQSGDNEIRGFPLASLYYFGRPVEELSLDQQALLVGMVKGASVYNPWRNPKLALERRNLVLRLLQQQQVIDQELYDMLSARPLGVQPRGGVISPQPAFMQMVRQELQAKLGDKVKDLSGVKIFTTFDSVAQDAAEKAATEGIPVLKKQRKLADLETAMVVVDRFTGEVRAMVGGAEPQFAGYNRAMQARRSIGSLAKPATYLTALSQPNQYRLNTWIADAPVTIRLSNGQTWSPQNDDRRFSGQVMLVDALTRSMNVPTVNLGMALACRRSSIPGLNWGRRRISSTLCRRCCWVR
;
A
#
# COMPACT_ATOMS: atom_id res chain seq x y z
N MET A 1 -52.26 16.90 -9.16
CA MET A 1 -52.93 15.74 -9.79
C MET A 1 -52.12 14.52 -9.41
N ALA A 2 -52.56 13.48 -8.70
CA ALA A 2 -53.73 13.17 -7.84
C ALA A 2 -54.03 11.67 -8.04
N GLY A 3 -54.35 10.93 -6.96
CA GLY A 3 -54.29 9.46 -6.90
C GLY A 3 -53.00 9.00 -6.20
N ASP A 4 -52.98 8.41 -4.99
CA ASP A 4 -54.03 7.74 -4.18
C ASP A 4 -54.66 6.52 -4.90
N ASP A 5 -54.80 5.31 -4.33
CA ASP A 5 -54.80 4.78 -2.95
C ASP A 5 -54.13 3.37 -2.89
N ARG A 6 -53.73 2.70 -1.78
CA ARG A 6 -53.49 2.99 -0.33
C ARG A 6 -52.66 1.83 0.30
N GLU A 7 -52.25 1.94 1.57
CA GLU A 7 -51.62 0.84 2.35
C GLU A 7 -52.57 0.20 3.42
N PRO A 8 -52.16 -0.38 4.61
CA PRO A 8 -52.56 -1.75 4.97
C PRO A 8 -53.08 -1.89 6.45
N ILE A 9 -52.42 -2.73 7.28
CA ILE A 9 -52.66 -3.07 8.72
C ILE A 9 -53.65 -4.24 8.91
N GLY A 10 -53.42 -5.25 9.76
CA GLY A 10 -52.32 -5.59 10.70
C GLY A 10 -52.72 -6.82 11.57
N ARG A 11 -52.20 -7.15 12.76
CA ARG A 11 -51.03 -6.75 13.60
C ARG A 11 -50.91 -7.76 14.78
N LYS A 12 -49.81 -7.72 15.56
CA LYS A 12 -49.51 -8.48 16.84
C LYS A 12 -49.01 -9.94 16.61
N GLY A 13 -48.20 -10.56 17.48
CA GLY A 13 -47.50 -10.09 18.69
C GLY A 13 -46.50 -11.14 19.26
N ARG A 14 -45.44 -10.68 19.94
CA ARG A 14 -44.34 -11.46 20.60
C ARG A 14 -44.52 -11.43 22.14
N PRO A 15 -43.65 -12.04 23.00
CA PRO A 15 -42.89 -13.32 22.93
C PRO A 15 -42.84 -14.10 24.30
N SER A 16 -42.21 -15.30 24.35
CA SER A 16 -41.32 -15.74 25.48
C SER A 16 -40.58 -17.08 25.22
N ARG A 17 -39.62 -17.43 26.10
CA ARG A 17 -38.81 -18.68 26.24
C ARG A 17 -39.15 -19.32 27.64
N PRO A 18 -38.52 -20.39 28.25
CA PRO A 18 -37.25 -21.10 27.92
C PRO A 18 -37.07 -22.63 28.30
N THR A 19 -35.87 -23.18 27.98
CA THR A 19 -35.03 -24.19 28.74
C THR A 19 -35.36 -25.70 28.97
N LYS A 20 -34.41 -26.55 28.53
CA LYS A 20 -33.67 -27.67 29.22
C LYS A 20 -34.31 -29.00 29.71
N GLN A 21 -33.77 -30.10 29.12
CA GLN A 21 -33.14 -31.32 29.73
C GLN A 21 -33.92 -32.56 30.30
N LYS A 22 -33.27 -33.74 30.10
CA LYS A 22 -33.21 -35.01 30.89
C LYS A 22 -34.27 -36.15 30.77
N VAL A 23 -33.96 -37.11 29.87
CA VAL A 23 -33.65 -38.56 30.08
C VAL A 23 -34.36 -39.44 31.15
N THR A 24 -35.02 -40.51 30.67
CA THR A 24 -35.36 -41.86 31.26
C THR A 24 -35.64 -42.84 30.09
N ARG A 25 -35.55 -44.19 30.06
CA ARG A 25 -35.05 -45.32 30.91
C ARG A 25 -35.83 -45.70 32.18
N ARG A 26 -36.10 -46.99 32.52
CA ARG A 26 -35.90 -48.35 31.89
C ARG A 26 -36.66 -49.42 32.74
N ARG A 27 -36.92 -50.64 32.19
CA ARG A 27 -37.16 -51.98 32.84
C ARG A 27 -38.57 -52.60 32.62
N VAL A 28 -38.82 -53.94 32.64
CA VAL A 28 -38.04 -55.23 32.47
C VAL A 28 -39.06 -56.40 32.42
N ARG A 29 -38.81 -57.48 31.64
CA ARG A 29 -38.70 -58.91 32.07
C ARG A 29 -38.43 -59.85 30.87
N GLU A 30 -37.97 -61.06 31.15
CA GLU A 30 -37.43 -62.12 30.27
C GLU A 30 -38.27 -63.42 30.44
N GLU A 31 -37.72 -64.59 30.04
CA GLU A 31 -38.23 -65.98 30.19
C GLU A 31 -39.23 -66.47 29.07
N ASP A 32 -39.12 -67.65 28.43
CA ASP A 32 -38.02 -68.66 28.33
C ASP A 32 -38.26 -69.75 27.20
N TYR A 33 -37.17 -70.42 26.76
CA TYR A 33 -36.94 -71.77 26.12
C TYR A 33 -37.85 -72.50 25.06
N ASP A 34 -37.18 -73.13 24.05
CA ASP A 34 -37.29 -74.52 23.45
C ASP A 34 -38.65 -75.08 22.87
N ASP A 35 -38.77 -76.10 21.98
CA ASP A 35 -38.01 -76.66 20.79
C ASP A 35 -39.03 -77.56 19.95
N GLU A 36 -38.81 -78.59 19.07
CA GLU A 36 -37.64 -79.40 18.61
C GLU A 36 -37.75 -79.89 17.09
N TYR A 37 -38.28 -81.08 16.74
CA TYR A 37 -38.18 -81.77 15.40
C TYR A 37 -39.50 -82.29 14.76
N ASP A 38 -39.49 -82.56 13.44
CA ASP A 38 -39.74 -83.91 12.84
C ASP A 38 -39.34 -83.97 11.33
N ASP A 39 -39.32 -85.17 10.70
CA ASP A 39 -38.48 -85.53 9.52
C ASP A 39 -39.26 -86.08 8.26
N ASP A 40 -38.55 -86.76 7.34
CA ASP A 40 -38.97 -87.72 6.26
C ASP A 40 -38.98 -87.29 4.75
N ASP A 41 -37.81 -87.50 4.12
CA ASP A 41 -37.45 -88.21 2.86
C ASP A 41 -38.31 -88.32 1.57
N TYR A 42 -37.61 -88.43 0.41
CA TYR A 42 -37.63 -89.61 -0.53
C TYR A 42 -36.77 -89.45 -1.82
N GLU A 43 -35.71 -90.26 -1.91
CA GLU A 43 -35.02 -90.92 -3.08
C GLU A 43 -34.54 -90.18 -4.37
N ASP A 44 -33.21 -90.00 -4.44
CA ASP A 44 -32.20 -90.50 -5.41
C ASP A 44 -32.53 -90.93 -6.88
N GLU A 45 -31.75 -90.47 -7.87
CA GLU A 45 -31.34 -91.31 -9.04
C GLU A 45 -30.00 -90.88 -9.69
N LYS A 46 -29.41 -91.73 -10.55
CA LYS A 46 -27.94 -91.86 -10.75
C LYS A 46 -27.36 -91.28 -12.06
N PRO A 47 -26.06 -90.91 -12.10
CA PRO A 47 -25.40 -90.33 -13.27
C PRO A 47 -24.87 -91.37 -14.28
N VAL A 48 -24.83 -91.01 -15.57
CA VAL A 48 -24.24 -91.82 -16.66
C VAL A 48 -23.34 -90.98 -17.58
N PRO A 49 -22.08 -91.39 -17.90
CA PRO A 49 -21.14 -90.57 -18.66
C PRO A 49 -21.05 -90.93 -20.16
N ARG A 50 -20.87 -89.92 -21.04
CA ARG A 50 -20.32 -90.11 -22.40
C ARG A 50 -19.30 -89.04 -22.77
N LYS A 51 -18.14 -89.46 -23.30
CA LYS A 51 -17.09 -88.59 -23.85
C LYS A 51 -17.49 -88.09 -25.24
N GLY A 52 -17.32 -86.79 -25.49
CA GLY A 52 -17.33 -86.20 -26.83
C GLY A 52 -16.32 -85.05 -26.91
N LYS A 53 -15.28 -85.16 -27.76
CA LYS A 53 -14.30 -84.08 -27.95
C LYS A 53 -14.89 -83.01 -28.88
N GLY A 54 -15.00 -81.77 -28.41
CA GLY A 54 -15.33 -80.60 -29.22
C GLY A 54 -14.42 -79.43 -28.85
N ASN A 55 -13.65 -78.92 -29.81
CA ASN A 55 -12.59 -77.93 -29.57
C ASN A 55 -13.18 -76.49 -29.58
N GLY A 56 -12.89 -75.63 -28.59
CA GLY A 56 -13.50 -74.29 -28.56
C GLY A 56 -13.25 -73.31 -27.39
N GLY A 57 -12.29 -73.57 -26.49
CA GLY A 57 -12.11 -72.84 -25.22
C GLY A 57 -11.57 -71.39 -25.29
N LYS A 58 -12.21 -70.47 -26.02
CA LYS A 58 -11.82 -69.03 -26.06
C LYS A 58 -12.13 -68.29 -24.73
N PRO A 59 -11.39 -67.20 -24.40
CA PRO A 59 -11.14 -66.79 -23.00
C PRO A 59 -12.27 -65.97 -22.33
N ARG A 60 -13.36 -66.63 -21.96
CA ARG A 60 -14.53 -66.02 -21.27
C ARG A 60 -14.18 -65.26 -19.98
N ARG A 61 -13.15 -65.69 -19.21
CA ARG A 61 -12.75 -65.07 -17.93
C ARG A 61 -12.07 -63.69 -18.09
N LYS A 62 -11.24 -63.50 -19.14
CA LYS A 62 -10.56 -62.21 -19.42
C LYS A 62 -11.54 -61.10 -19.80
N ARG A 63 -12.57 -61.41 -20.62
CA ARG A 63 -13.57 -60.42 -21.07
C ARG A 63 -14.41 -59.86 -19.91
N ARG A 64 -14.67 -60.66 -18.86
CA ARG A 64 -15.41 -60.24 -17.65
C ARG A 64 -14.59 -59.29 -16.78
N TRP A 65 -13.28 -59.54 -16.63
CA TRP A 65 -12.34 -58.63 -15.96
C TRP A 65 -12.18 -57.30 -16.70
N LEU A 66 -12.05 -57.33 -18.03
CA LEU A 66 -11.96 -56.11 -18.84
C LEU A 66 -13.19 -55.22 -18.68
N TRP A 67 -14.40 -55.80 -18.67
CA TRP A 67 -15.64 -55.05 -18.42
C TRP A 67 -15.71 -54.46 -17.00
N LEU A 68 -15.12 -55.13 -16.01
CA LEU A 68 -15.06 -54.64 -14.62
C LEU A 68 -14.09 -53.45 -14.51
N LEU A 69 -12.92 -53.53 -15.17
CA LEU A 69 -11.99 -52.40 -15.30
C LEU A 69 -12.61 -51.21 -16.04
N VAL A 70 -13.39 -51.45 -17.10
CA VAL A 70 -14.14 -50.38 -17.80
C VAL A 70 -15.18 -49.73 -16.88
N LYS A 71 -15.95 -50.51 -16.10
CA LYS A 71 -16.88 -49.95 -15.10
C LYS A 71 -16.15 -49.10 -14.06
N LEU A 72 -15.03 -49.58 -13.51
CA LEU A 72 -14.23 -48.84 -12.53
C LEU A 72 -13.63 -47.57 -13.15
N GLY A 73 -13.17 -47.62 -14.40
CA GLY A 73 -12.67 -46.45 -15.14
C GLY A 73 -13.75 -45.38 -15.37
N ILE A 74 -14.98 -45.80 -15.70
CA ILE A 74 -16.12 -44.88 -15.82
C ILE A 74 -16.48 -44.23 -14.48
N VAL A 75 -16.54 -45.02 -13.39
CA VAL A 75 -16.78 -44.48 -12.04
C VAL A 75 -15.68 -43.49 -11.63
N PHE A 76 -14.41 -43.83 -11.90
CA PHE A 76 -13.27 -42.95 -11.63
C PHE A 76 -13.32 -41.66 -12.47
N ALA A 77 -13.70 -41.72 -13.74
CA ALA A 77 -13.88 -40.55 -14.59
C ALA A 77 -15.04 -39.65 -14.10
N VAL A 78 -16.15 -40.22 -13.64
CA VAL A 78 -17.27 -39.48 -13.03
C VAL A 78 -16.84 -38.81 -11.73
N LEU A 79 -16.05 -39.49 -10.88
CA LEU A 79 -15.50 -38.91 -9.65
C LEU A 79 -14.50 -37.77 -9.93
N ILE A 80 -13.65 -37.91 -10.95
CA ILE A 80 -12.76 -36.83 -11.41
C ILE A 80 -13.57 -35.64 -11.94
N ALA A 81 -14.60 -35.88 -12.76
CA ALA A 81 -15.45 -34.81 -13.29
C ALA A 81 -16.20 -34.07 -12.18
N ALA A 82 -16.75 -34.79 -11.19
CA ALA A 82 -17.38 -34.20 -10.01
C ALA A 82 -16.37 -33.39 -9.17
N TYR A 83 -15.13 -33.88 -9.02
CA TYR A 83 -14.05 -33.13 -8.40
C TYR A 83 -13.69 -31.87 -9.20
N GLY A 84 -13.68 -31.94 -10.53
CA GLY A 84 -13.48 -30.79 -11.43
C GLY A 84 -14.55 -29.71 -11.27
N VAL A 85 -15.82 -30.09 -11.09
CA VAL A 85 -16.91 -29.14 -10.79
C VAL A 85 -16.72 -28.48 -9.43
N TYR A 86 -16.29 -29.23 -8.41
CA TYR A 86 -15.92 -28.67 -7.10
C TYR A 86 -14.71 -27.72 -7.19
N LEU A 87 -13.69 -28.06 -7.99
CA LEU A 87 -12.54 -27.19 -8.26
C LEU A 87 -12.97 -25.90 -8.96
N ASP A 88 -13.79 -25.98 -10.01
CA ASP A 88 -14.35 -24.81 -10.70
C ASP A 88 -15.15 -23.92 -9.74
N GLN A 89 -15.98 -24.48 -8.86
CA GLN A 89 -16.68 -23.70 -7.83
C GLN A 89 -15.72 -22.97 -6.87
N LYS A 90 -14.62 -23.62 -6.46
CA LYS A 90 -13.55 -23.01 -5.64
C LYS A 90 -12.78 -21.93 -6.41
N ILE A 91 -12.57 -22.11 -7.72
CA ILE A 91 -11.89 -21.16 -8.60
C ILE A 91 -12.75 -19.91 -8.81
N ARG A 92 -14.02 -20.08 -9.19
CA ARG A 92 -15.00 -18.98 -9.36
C ARG A 92 -15.14 -18.12 -8.11
N SER A 93 -15.37 -18.74 -6.95
CA SER A 93 -15.56 -18.02 -5.69
C SER A 93 -14.34 -17.20 -5.24
N ARG A 94 -13.14 -17.48 -5.80
CA ARG A 94 -11.92 -16.68 -5.60
C ARG A 94 -11.72 -15.62 -6.69
N ILE A 95 -11.88 -15.96 -7.97
CA ILE A 95 -11.51 -15.09 -9.12
C ILE A 95 -12.63 -14.11 -9.52
N ASP A 96 -13.89 -14.50 -9.34
CA ASP A 96 -15.07 -13.67 -9.63
C ASP A 96 -15.45 -12.76 -8.43
N GLY A 97 -14.83 -13.00 -7.26
CA GLY A 97 -15.03 -12.25 -6.02
C GLY A 97 -13.83 -11.39 -5.61
N LYS A 98 -13.61 -11.22 -4.29
CA LYS A 98 -12.40 -10.60 -3.74
C LYS A 98 -11.21 -11.57 -3.89
N VAL A 99 -10.50 -11.48 -5.01
CA VAL A 99 -9.27 -12.25 -5.29
C VAL A 99 -8.23 -12.05 -4.19
N TRP A 100 -8.09 -10.81 -3.72
CA TRP A 100 -7.21 -10.42 -2.62
C TRP A 100 -7.88 -9.40 -1.71
N GLU A 101 -7.39 -9.34 -0.47
CA GLU A 101 -7.49 -8.14 0.35
C GLU A 101 -6.37 -7.21 -0.10
N LEU A 102 -6.73 -6.16 -0.85
CA LEU A 102 -5.77 -5.19 -1.38
C LEU A 102 -5.52 -4.12 -0.31
N PRO A 103 -4.27 -3.89 0.12
CA PRO A 103 -3.96 -2.84 1.09
C PRO A 103 -4.30 -1.46 0.54
N ALA A 104 -4.65 -0.53 1.43
CA ALA A 104 -4.97 0.84 1.03
C ALA A 104 -3.72 1.62 0.62
N ALA A 105 -3.76 2.25 -0.55
CA ALA A 105 -2.66 3.05 -1.11
C ALA A 105 -2.70 4.48 -0.57
N VAL A 106 -1.60 4.98 0.00
CA VAL A 106 -1.54 6.30 0.63
C VAL A 106 -0.70 7.26 -0.22
N TYR A 107 -1.37 8.27 -0.77
CA TYR A 107 -0.81 9.27 -1.67
C TYR A 107 -0.56 10.60 -0.96
N GLY A 108 0.44 11.34 -1.42
CA GLY A 108 0.69 12.72 -1.01
C GLY A 108 -0.35 13.71 -1.56
N ARG A 109 -0.06 15.00 -1.39
CA ARG A 109 -0.87 16.07 -1.96
C ARG A 109 -0.90 15.97 -3.48
N MET A 110 -2.04 16.28 -4.07
CA MET A 110 -2.13 16.69 -5.46
C MET A 110 -1.71 18.17 -5.53
N VAL A 111 -0.99 18.56 -6.59
CA VAL A 111 -0.61 19.96 -6.82
C VAL A 111 -1.26 20.42 -8.11
N ASN A 112 -2.09 21.45 -8.02
CA ASN A 112 -2.51 22.22 -9.19
C ASN A 112 -1.45 23.30 -9.42
N LEU A 113 -0.97 23.40 -10.66
CA LEU A 113 -0.16 24.50 -11.16
C LEU A 113 -1.08 25.43 -11.94
N GLU A 114 -0.91 26.73 -11.78
CA GLU A 114 -1.75 27.77 -12.39
C GLU A 114 -0.82 28.83 -13.00
N PRO A 115 -1.22 29.54 -14.07
CA PRO A 115 -0.53 30.75 -14.51
C PRO A 115 -0.42 31.78 -13.38
N ASP A 116 0.60 32.64 -13.43
CA ASP A 116 0.99 33.61 -12.40
C ASP A 116 1.37 32.99 -11.03
N MET A 117 1.42 31.64 -10.92
CA MET A 117 1.80 30.97 -9.68
C MET A 117 3.25 31.31 -9.30
N GLN A 118 3.43 31.76 -8.06
CA GLN A 118 4.72 32.04 -7.44
C GLN A 118 5.49 30.73 -7.15
N ILE A 119 6.14 30.19 -8.19
CA ILE A 119 7.01 29.01 -8.14
C ILE A 119 8.13 29.17 -9.18
N SER A 120 9.38 29.18 -8.74
CA SER A 120 10.52 29.28 -9.66
C SER A 120 10.76 27.95 -10.39
N LYS A 121 11.40 28.01 -11.57
CA LYS A 121 11.83 26.82 -12.33
C LYS A 121 12.62 25.81 -11.48
N ASN A 122 13.48 26.31 -10.58
CA ASN A 122 14.29 25.48 -9.69
C ASN A 122 13.47 24.77 -8.60
N GLU A 123 12.38 25.38 -8.15
CA GLU A 123 11.44 24.75 -7.21
C GLU A 123 10.54 23.74 -7.92
N MET A 124 10.12 24.02 -9.16
CA MET A 124 9.42 23.04 -9.98
C MET A 124 10.29 21.79 -10.25
N VAL A 125 11.59 21.97 -10.55
CA VAL A 125 12.54 20.84 -10.65
C VAL A 125 12.63 20.04 -9.35
N ARG A 126 12.61 20.68 -8.17
CA ARG A 126 12.57 19.97 -6.88
C ARG A 126 11.25 19.22 -6.69
N LEU A 127 10.12 19.83 -7.02
CA LEU A 127 8.79 19.22 -6.92
C LEU A 127 8.68 17.98 -7.83
N LEU A 128 9.13 18.07 -9.08
CA LEU A 128 9.16 16.97 -10.03
C LEU A 128 10.00 15.79 -9.52
N ASN A 129 11.23 16.04 -9.05
CA ASN A 129 12.06 14.97 -8.48
C ASN A 129 11.41 14.36 -7.22
N ALA A 130 10.80 15.18 -6.36
CA ALA A 130 10.09 14.71 -5.18
C ALA A 130 8.84 13.87 -5.52
N THR A 131 8.17 14.12 -6.66
CA THR A 131 7.09 13.31 -7.24
C THR A 131 7.55 12.24 -8.24
N GLN A 132 8.83 11.83 -8.16
CA GLN A 132 9.44 10.72 -8.93
C GLN A 132 9.50 10.94 -10.45
N TYR A 133 9.42 12.18 -10.93
CA TYR A 133 9.78 12.52 -12.31
C TYR A 133 11.31 12.51 -12.49
N ARG A 134 11.77 12.37 -13.74
CA ARG A 134 13.18 12.23 -14.11
C ARG A 134 13.63 13.27 -15.11
N GLN A 135 14.73 13.96 -14.82
CA GLN A 135 15.40 14.77 -15.84
C GLN A 135 16.08 13.85 -16.85
N VAL A 136 15.83 14.10 -18.14
CA VAL A 136 16.42 13.39 -19.28
C VAL A 136 16.93 14.40 -20.32
N SER A 137 17.65 13.92 -21.35
CA SER A 137 18.04 14.72 -22.51
C SER A 137 16.96 14.76 -23.60
N ALA A 138 16.20 13.67 -23.76
CA ALA A 138 15.05 13.57 -24.64
C ALA A 138 13.96 12.74 -23.94
N MET A 139 12.72 13.23 -23.92
CA MET A 139 11.60 12.53 -23.29
C MET A 139 11.06 11.43 -24.20
N THR A 140 10.89 10.23 -23.66
CA THR A 140 10.32 9.09 -24.39
C THR A 140 9.13 8.44 -23.68
N ARG A 141 9.02 8.63 -22.36
CA ARG A 141 8.06 7.95 -21.49
C ARG A 141 7.36 8.93 -20.54
N PRO A 142 6.21 8.54 -19.97
CA PRO A 142 5.66 9.17 -18.77
C PRO A 142 6.68 9.26 -17.62
N GLY A 143 6.53 10.30 -16.78
CA GLY A 143 7.43 10.53 -15.66
C GLY A 143 8.78 11.15 -16.03
N GLU A 144 8.90 11.75 -17.20
CA GLU A 144 10.14 12.36 -17.73
C GLU A 144 9.95 13.86 -17.97
N TYR A 145 11.04 14.62 -17.81
CA TYR A 145 11.11 16.04 -18.13
C TYR A 145 12.49 16.44 -18.69
N THR A 146 12.51 17.50 -19.49
CA THR A 146 13.72 18.24 -19.89
C THR A 146 13.72 19.61 -19.23
N VAL A 147 14.89 20.28 -19.16
CA VAL A 147 15.02 21.63 -18.59
C VAL A 147 15.76 22.51 -19.59
N GLN A 148 15.12 23.62 -19.97
CA GLN A 148 15.60 24.60 -20.92
C GLN A 148 16.05 25.88 -20.17
N ALA A 149 16.34 26.96 -20.89
CA ALA A 149 16.76 28.25 -20.31
C ALA A 149 15.67 28.86 -19.40
N ASN A 150 14.46 29.04 -19.92
CA ASN A 150 13.30 29.62 -19.22
C ASN A 150 12.12 28.65 -19.05
N SER A 151 12.22 27.40 -19.53
CA SER A 151 11.12 26.43 -19.46
C SER A 151 11.53 25.04 -18.94
N ILE A 152 10.51 24.25 -18.64
CA ILE A 152 10.56 22.80 -18.41
C ILE A 152 9.53 22.17 -19.35
N GLU A 153 9.90 21.16 -20.11
CA GLU A 153 8.94 20.32 -20.84
C GLU A 153 8.83 18.97 -20.14
N MET A 154 7.62 18.43 -19.99
CA MET A 154 7.37 17.19 -19.24
C MET A 154 6.28 16.31 -19.86
N ILE A 155 6.37 14.99 -19.64
CA ILE A 155 5.30 14.03 -19.93
C ILE A 155 4.64 13.63 -18.61
N ARG A 156 3.57 14.36 -18.23
CA ARG A 156 2.77 14.12 -17.02
C ARG A 156 2.09 12.76 -17.13
N ARG A 157 2.31 11.87 -16.15
CA ARG A 157 1.86 10.47 -16.22
C ARG A 157 0.35 10.30 -16.11
N PRO A 158 -0.25 9.25 -16.71
CA PRO A 158 -1.66 8.92 -16.51
C PRO A 158 -2.00 8.80 -15.02
N PHE A 159 -3.07 9.45 -14.58
CA PHE A 159 -3.52 9.32 -13.20
C PHE A 159 -5.04 9.38 -13.07
N ASP A 160 -5.54 8.54 -12.17
CA ASP A 160 -6.95 8.34 -11.88
C ASP A 160 -7.30 9.19 -10.65
N PHE A 161 -7.40 10.52 -10.86
CA PHE A 161 -7.73 11.52 -9.85
C PHE A 161 -9.20 11.35 -9.38
N PRO A 162 -9.55 11.77 -8.15
CA PRO A 162 -10.91 11.60 -7.62
C PRO A 162 -12.03 12.19 -8.48
N ASP A 163 -11.76 13.31 -9.15
CA ASP A 163 -12.76 14.11 -9.88
C ASP A 163 -12.78 13.81 -11.39
N SER A 164 -11.68 13.27 -11.94
CA SER A 164 -11.51 12.96 -13.35
C SER A 164 -10.35 11.99 -13.57
N LYS A 165 -10.51 11.01 -14.45
CA LYS A 165 -9.40 10.17 -14.89
C LYS A 165 -8.70 10.83 -16.07
N GLU A 166 -7.41 11.11 -15.93
CA GLU A 166 -6.62 11.80 -16.95
C GLU A 166 -5.53 10.90 -17.54
N GLY A 167 -5.30 11.02 -18.84
CA GLY A 167 -4.23 10.33 -19.55
C GLY A 167 -2.87 11.03 -19.40
N GLN A 168 -1.88 10.52 -20.14
CA GLN A 168 -0.62 11.22 -20.31
C GLN A 168 -0.85 12.59 -20.96
N VAL A 169 -0.08 13.60 -20.59
CA VAL A 169 -0.12 14.93 -21.22
C VAL A 169 1.31 15.44 -21.40
N ARG A 170 1.64 15.89 -22.61
CA ARG A 170 2.88 16.62 -22.87
C ARG A 170 2.65 18.10 -22.60
N ALA A 171 3.39 18.65 -21.64
CA ALA A 171 3.23 20.02 -21.20
C ALA A 171 4.56 20.77 -21.19
N ARG A 172 4.53 22.02 -21.65
CA ARG A 172 5.60 23.01 -21.46
C ARG A 172 5.19 23.98 -20.37
N LEU A 173 6.08 24.18 -19.40
CA LEU A 173 5.94 25.14 -18.31
C LEU A 173 6.97 26.24 -18.57
N THR A 174 6.53 27.47 -18.80
CA THR A 174 7.40 28.63 -19.05
C THR A 174 7.44 29.51 -17.81
N PHE A 175 8.63 29.95 -17.43
CA PHE A 175 8.87 30.74 -16.22
C PHE A 175 9.48 32.09 -16.58
N ASP A 176 8.98 33.15 -15.95
CA ASP A 176 9.66 34.44 -15.87
C ASP A 176 10.04 34.73 -14.41
N GLY A 177 11.31 35.06 -14.19
CA GLY A 177 11.89 35.24 -12.85
C GLY A 177 11.59 34.07 -11.89
N ASP A 178 10.69 34.35 -10.94
CA ASP A 178 10.27 33.49 -9.82
C ASP A 178 8.81 32.98 -9.94
N HIS A 179 8.13 33.20 -11.07
CA HIS A 179 6.76 32.72 -11.31
C HIS A 179 6.62 31.85 -12.57
N LEU A 180 5.52 31.09 -12.60
CA LEU A 180 5.09 30.26 -13.72
C LEU A 180 4.18 31.11 -14.63
N GLU A 181 4.74 31.61 -15.73
CA GLU A 181 4.06 32.50 -16.68
C GLU A 181 2.98 31.74 -17.48
N THR A 182 3.34 30.60 -18.09
CA THR A 182 2.42 29.83 -18.94
C THR A 182 2.57 28.32 -18.78
N ILE A 183 1.47 27.60 -19.00
CA ILE A 183 1.43 26.14 -19.10
C ILE A 183 0.75 25.75 -20.42
N GLU A 184 1.50 25.19 -21.36
CA GLU A 184 1.07 24.88 -22.73
C GLU A 184 0.97 23.37 -22.95
N ASN A 185 -0.11 22.92 -23.58
CA ASN A 185 -0.28 21.55 -24.08
C ASN A 185 0.46 21.37 -25.40
N MET A 186 1.53 20.58 -25.44
CA MET A 186 2.38 20.41 -26.62
C MET A 186 1.74 19.54 -27.72
N ASP A 187 0.63 18.85 -27.43
CA ASP A 187 -0.10 18.03 -28.40
C ASP A 187 -1.15 18.84 -29.19
N ASN A 188 -1.45 20.09 -28.79
CA ASN A 188 -2.40 20.98 -29.50
C ASN A 188 -2.12 22.49 -29.40
N ASN A 189 -1.00 22.90 -28.80
CA ASN A 189 -0.55 24.29 -28.60
C ASN A 189 -1.59 25.21 -27.92
N ARG A 190 -2.36 24.67 -26.97
CA ARG A 190 -3.30 25.45 -26.15
C ARG A 190 -2.78 25.61 -24.72
N GLN A 191 -2.97 26.79 -24.15
CA GLN A 191 -2.69 27.04 -22.74
C GLN A 191 -3.73 26.37 -21.82
N PHE A 192 -3.27 25.92 -20.66
CA PHE A 192 -4.10 25.44 -19.56
C PHE A 192 -4.37 26.56 -18.55
N GLY A 193 -5.62 26.71 -18.11
CA GLY A 193 -5.94 27.58 -16.96
C GLY A 193 -5.48 27.01 -15.61
N PHE A 194 -5.37 25.68 -15.50
CA PHE A 194 -4.69 24.97 -14.42
C PHE A 194 -4.22 23.60 -14.91
N PHE A 195 -3.20 23.04 -14.27
CA PHE A 195 -2.59 21.76 -14.65
C PHE A 195 -2.33 20.89 -13.41
N ARG A 196 -2.81 19.63 -13.42
CA ARG A 196 -2.73 18.74 -12.26
C ARG A 196 -1.47 17.87 -12.28
N LEU A 197 -0.60 18.06 -11.31
CA LEU A 197 0.47 17.11 -11.02
C LEU A 197 -0.09 15.93 -10.22
N ASP A 198 0.27 14.71 -10.64
CA ASP A 198 -0.13 13.48 -9.96
C ASP A 198 0.57 13.32 -8.58
N PRO A 199 -0.09 12.73 -7.59
CA PRO A 199 0.46 12.61 -6.25
C PRO A 199 1.37 11.38 -6.12
N ARG A 200 2.54 11.55 -5.49
CA ARG A 200 3.44 10.44 -5.13
C ARG A 200 2.74 9.46 -4.19
N LEU A 201 2.88 8.16 -4.45
CA LEU A 201 2.60 7.12 -3.45
C LEU A 201 3.64 7.21 -2.34
N ILE A 202 3.20 7.46 -1.11
CA ILE A 202 4.04 7.49 0.10
C ILE A 202 4.30 6.05 0.54
N THR A 203 3.22 5.31 0.79
CA THR A 203 3.25 3.96 1.35
C THR A 203 1.91 3.23 1.17
N MET A 204 1.88 1.95 1.53
CA MET A 204 0.66 1.16 1.67
C MET A 204 0.33 1.01 3.16
N LEU A 205 -0.95 0.96 3.53
CA LEU A 205 -1.33 0.46 4.85
C LEU A 205 -1.05 -1.05 4.95
N GLN A 206 -0.72 -1.54 6.16
CA GLN A 206 -0.36 -2.95 6.34
C GLN A 206 -1.57 -3.87 6.09
N SER A 207 -1.39 -4.86 5.22
CA SER A 207 -2.39 -5.92 5.00
C SER A 207 -2.38 -6.91 6.17
N PRO A 208 -3.54 -7.40 6.67
CA PRO A 208 -3.60 -8.36 7.78
C PRO A 208 -2.85 -9.67 7.52
N ASN A 209 -2.70 -10.07 6.25
CA ASN A 209 -2.01 -11.30 5.85
C ASN A 209 -0.51 -11.11 5.55
N GLY A 210 0.04 -9.90 5.72
CA GLY A 210 1.43 -9.57 5.41
C GLY A 210 1.78 -9.47 3.92
N GLU A 211 0.85 -9.76 3.00
CA GLU A 211 1.08 -9.67 1.56
C GLU A 211 0.71 -8.29 1.03
N GLN A 212 1.68 -7.58 0.45
CA GLN A 212 1.48 -6.26 -0.15
C GLN A 212 1.35 -6.38 -1.67
N ARG A 213 0.28 -5.79 -2.23
CA ARG A 213 0.00 -5.71 -3.67
C ARG A 213 -0.53 -4.31 -4.00
N LEU A 214 -0.18 -3.80 -5.18
CA LEU A 214 -0.83 -2.65 -5.81
C LEU A 214 -1.47 -3.17 -7.11
N PHE A 215 -2.80 -3.12 -7.21
CA PHE A 215 -3.50 -3.70 -8.37
C PHE A 215 -3.41 -2.81 -9.61
N VAL A 216 -2.96 -3.37 -10.73
CA VAL A 216 -3.00 -2.75 -12.07
C VAL A 216 -3.67 -3.71 -13.05
N LYS A 217 -4.55 -3.18 -13.91
CA LYS A 217 -5.25 -3.95 -14.95
C LYS A 217 -4.29 -4.37 -16.08
N ARG A 218 -4.65 -5.38 -16.89
CA ARG A 218 -3.87 -5.83 -18.07
C ARG A 218 -3.35 -4.67 -18.95
N SER A 219 -4.19 -3.67 -19.19
CA SER A 219 -3.88 -2.50 -20.04
C SER A 219 -2.93 -1.47 -19.41
N GLY A 220 -2.50 -1.66 -18.16
CA GLY A 220 -1.50 -0.82 -17.48
C GLY A 220 -0.11 -1.47 -17.39
N PHE A 221 0.07 -2.64 -18.00
CA PHE A 221 1.37 -3.28 -18.17
C PHE A 221 1.88 -3.02 -19.60
N PRO A 222 3.12 -2.52 -19.80
CA PRO A 222 3.70 -2.41 -21.14
C PRO A 222 3.76 -3.77 -21.82
N ASP A 223 3.43 -3.83 -23.11
CA ASP A 223 3.47 -5.11 -23.83
C ASP A 223 4.90 -5.68 -23.90
N LEU A 224 5.94 -4.84 -23.99
CA LEU A 224 7.34 -5.27 -23.83
C LEU A 224 7.63 -6.02 -22.52
N LEU A 225 6.93 -5.70 -21.41
CA LEU A 225 7.06 -6.43 -20.14
C LEU A 225 6.34 -7.78 -20.21
N VAL A 226 5.19 -7.83 -20.91
CA VAL A 226 4.45 -9.07 -21.16
C VAL A 226 5.27 -9.99 -22.07
N ASP A 227 5.77 -9.47 -23.20
CA ASP A 227 6.66 -10.18 -24.13
C ASP A 227 7.91 -10.71 -23.41
N THR A 228 8.51 -9.91 -22.53
CA THR A 228 9.66 -10.34 -21.71
C THR A 228 9.29 -11.46 -20.73
N LEU A 229 8.10 -11.43 -20.14
CA LEU A 229 7.61 -12.51 -19.28
C LEU A 229 7.32 -13.80 -20.08
N LEU A 230 6.65 -13.70 -21.24
CA LEU A 230 6.34 -14.83 -22.11
C LEU A 230 7.63 -15.47 -22.67
N ALA A 231 8.54 -14.67 -23.21
CA ALA A 231 9.81 -15.11 -23.77
C ALA A 231 10.76 -15.79 -22.76
N THR A 232 10.49 -15.70 -21.45
CA THR A 232 11.35 -16.26 -20.39
C THR A 232 10.72 -17.39 -19.59
N GLU A 233 9.43 -17.29 -19.24
CA GLU A 233 8.74 -18.28 -18.41
C GLU A 233 7.83 -19.21 -19.24
N ASP A 234 7.15 -18.73 -20.30
CA ASP A 234 6.17 -19.54 -21.05
C ASP A 234 5.90 -19.03 -22.49
N ARG A 235 6.81 -19.36 -23.43
CA ARG A 235 6.83 -18.81 -24.80
C ARG A 235 5.55 -19.06 -25.61
N HIS A 236 4.88 -20.19 -25.40
CA HIS A 236 3.71 -20.63 -26.18
C HIS A 236 2.40 -20.47 -25.38
N PHE A 237 2.37 -19.54 -24.42
CA PHE A 237 1.28 -19.34 -23.47
C PHE A 237 -0.12 -19.19 -24.11
N TYR A 238 -0.20 -18.51 -25.26
CA TYR A 238 -1.46 -18.33 -26.00
C TYR A 238 -1.92 -19.58 -26.76
N GLU A 239 -1.05 -20.56 -26.99
CA GLU A 239 -1.29 -21.74 -27.85
C GLU A 239 -1.81 -22.98 -27.08
N HIS A 240 -1.70 -23.01 -25.76
CA HIS A 240 -2.04 -24.18 -24.94
C HIS A 240 -3.12 -23.91 -23.88
N ASP A 241 -3.93 -24.91 -23.57
CA ASP A 241 -4.96 -24.82 -22.53
C ASP A 241 -4.33 -25.12 -21.15
N GLY A 242 -3.67 -24.14 -20.53
CA GLY A 242 -3.10 -24.25 -19.17
C GLY A 242 -1.92 -25.22 -18.96
N ILE A 243 -1.70 -26.18 -19.87
CA ILE A 243 -0.61 -27.17 -19.81
C ILE A 243 0.09 -27.26 -21.17
N SER A 244 1.37 -26.88 -21.23
CA SER A 244 2.21 -27.12 -22.40
C SER A 244 2.86 -28.51 -22.35
N LEU A 245 2.34 -29.44 -23.17
CA LEU A 245 2.96 -30.76 -23.38
C LEU A 245 4.38 -30.63 -23.94
N TYR A 246 4.63 -29.62 -24.79
CA TYR A 246 5.96 -29.31 -25.31
C TYR A 246 6.94 -28.92 -24.20
N SER A 247 6.54 -28.02 -23.29
CA SER A 247 7.39 -27.61 -22.16
C SER A 247 7.69 -28.78 -21.21
N ILE A 248 6.74 -29.72 -21.03
CA ILE A 248 6.95 -30.95 -20.27
C ILE A 248 7.96 -31.87 -20.98
N GLY A 249 7.74 -32.21 -22.26
CA GLY A 249 8.62 -33.11 -23.01
C GLY A 249 10.06 -32.57 -23.13
N ARG A 250 10.21 -31.28 -23.43
CA ARG A 250 11.50 -30.58 -23.47
C ARG A 250 12.23 -30.64 -22.14
N ALA A 251 11.52 -30.37 -21.03
CA ALA A 251 12.12 -30.39 -19.70
C ALA A 251 12.50 -31.82 -19.26
N VAL A 252 11.71 -32.84 -19.60
CA VAL A 252 12.06 -34.25 -19.35
C VAL A 252 13.35 -34.62 -20.09
N LEU A 253 13.44 -34.32 -21.40
CA LEU A 253 14.65 -34.60 -22.18
C LEU A 253 15.88 -33.88 -21.61
N ALA A 254 15.78 -32.56 -21.37
CA ALA A 254 16.89 -31.77 -20.84
C ALA A 254 17.35 -32.24 -19.45
N ASN A 255 16.42 -32.62 -18.57
CA ASN A 255 16.75 -33.08 -17.22
C ASN A 255 17.34 -34.51 -17.21
N LEU A 256 16.93 -35.37 -18.15
CA LEU A 256 17.55 -36.68 -18.36
C LEU A 256 19.00 -36.54 -18.88
N THR A 257 19.23 -35.73 -19.92
CA THR A 257 20.58 -35.49 -20.45
C THR A 257 21.52 -34.84 -19.44
N ALA A 258 21.00 -33.98 -18.55
CA ALA A 258 21.80 -33.29 -17.54
C ALA A 258 21.97 -34.03 -16.20
N GLY A 259 21.29 -35.17 -16.00
CA GLY A 259 21.31 -35.93 -14.74
C GLY A 259 20.72 -35.21 -13.52
N ARG A 260 20.10 -34.04 -13.70
CA ARG A 260 19.54 -33.18 -12.65
C ARG A 260 18.48 -32.24 -13.22
N THR A 261 17.63 -31.68 -12.37
CA THR A 261 16.63 -30.69 -12.77
C THR A 261 17.29 -29.36 -13.18
N VAL A 262 17.42 -29.12 -14.49
CA VAL A 262 17.95 -27.89 -15.09
C VAL A 262 16.83 -27.01 -15.64
N GLN A 263 15.79 -27.60 -16.24
CA GLN A 263 14.66 -26.86 -16.83
C GLN A 263 13.34 -27.15 -16.12
N GLY A 264 12.50 -26.10 -16.04
CA GLY A 264 11.14 -26.15 -15.52
C GLY A 264 10.12 -26.52 -16.61
N ALA A 265 9.09 -27.25 -16.19
CA ALA A 265 8.01 -27.75 -17.04
C ALA A 265 6.64 -27.07 -16.79
N SER A 266 6.62 -25.94 -16.06
CA SER A 266 5.39 -25.36 -15.50
C SER A 266 5.01 -24.04 -16.19
N THR A 267 3.80 -24.01 -16.73
CA THR A 267 3.19 -22.86 -17.44
C THR A 267 2.83 -21.70 -16.51
N LEU A 268 2.57 -20.52 -17.06
CA LEU A 268 2.09 -19.37 -16.28
C LEU A 268 0.76 -19.67 -15.55
N THR A 269 -0.18 -20.36 -16.21
CA THR A 269 -1.45 -20.77 -15.60
C THR A 269 -1.25 -21.72 -14.42
N GLN A 270 -0.32 -22.68 -14.52
CA GLN A 270 0.07 -23.54 -13.39
C GLN A 270 0.75 -22.75 -12.26
N GLN A 271 1.64 -21.81 -12.60
CA GLN A 271 2.31 -20.97 -11.61
C GLN A 271 1.31 -20.06 -10.85
N LEU A 272 0.32 -19.47 -11.55
CA LEU A 272 -0.77 -18.70 -10.94
C LEU A 272 -1.58 -19.57 -9.97
N VAL A 273 -2.04 -20.74 -10.43
CA VAL A 273 -2.81 -21.69 -9.63
C VAL A 273 -2.06 -22.10 -8.36
N LYS A 274 -0.77 -22.42 -8.49
CA LYS A 274 0.12 -22.76 -7.39
C LYS A 274 0.20 -21.64 -6.34
N ASN A 275 0.32 -20.38 -6.76
CA ASN A 275 0.41 -19.24 -5.83
C ASN A 275 -0.94 -18.90 -5.18
N LEU A 276 -2.06 -18.99 -5.92
CA LEU A 276 -3.36 -18.47 -5.49
C LEU A 276 -4.24 -19.48 -4.72
N PHE A 277 -4.03 -20.80 -4.90
CA PHE A 277 -4.94 -21.84 -4.38
C PHE A 277 -4.31 -22.98 -3.56
N LEU A 278 -2.97 -23.12 -3.58
CA LEU A 278 -2.26 -24.32 -3.09
C LEU A 278 -1.17 -23.97 -2.07
N SER A 279 -0.79 -24.93 -1.21
CA SER A 279 0.33 -24.78 -0.26
C SER A 279 1.69 -24.90 -0.96
N SER A 280 2.77 -24.52 -0.26
CA SER A 280 4.16 -24.62 -0.73
C SER A 280 4.73 -26.05 -0.70
N GLU A 281 3.93 -27.06 -0.33
CA GLU A 281 4.34 -28.44 -0.14
C GLU A 281 4.86 -29.12 -1.43
N ARG A 282 5.89 -29.96 -1.27
CA ARG A 282 6.47 -30.75 -2.37
C ARG A 282 5.79 -32.12 -2.48
N SER A 283 4.58 -32.12 -3.03
CA SER A 283 3.78 -33.34 -3.28
C SER A 283 3.42 -33.50 -4.76
N TYR A 284 3.56 -34.72 -5.28
CA TYR A 284 3.11 -35.07 -6.64
C TYR A 284 1.59 -34.92 -6.80
N TRP A 285 0.81 -35.24 -5.76
CA TRP A 285 -0.64 -35.00 -5.75
C TRP A 285 -0.96 -33.51 -5.84
N ARG A 286 -0.18 -32.65 -5.16
CA ARG A 286 -0.34 -31.19 -5.28
C ARG A 286 -0.04 -30.72 -6.71
N LYS A 287 0.98 -31.26 -7.38
CA LYS A 287 1.32 -30.92 -8.78
C LYS A 287 0.29 -31.46 -9.79
N ALA A 288 -0.32 -32.62 -9.54
CA ALA A 288 -1.44 -33.12 -10.35
C ALA A 288 -2.70 -32.24 -10.20
N ASN A 289 -2.99 -31.79 -8.98
CA ASN A 289 -4.10 -30.86 -8.72
C ASN A 289 -3.84 -29.47 -9.34
N GLU A 290 -2.60 -28.96 -9.25
CA GLU A 290 -2.13 -27.74 -9.92
C GLU A 290 -2.36 -27.81 -11.44
N ALA A 291 -2.06 -28.97 -12.06
CA ALA A 291 -2.32 -29.20 -13.48
C ALA A 291 -3.83 -29.22 -13.81
N TYR A 292 -4.67 -29.91 -13.03
CA TYR A 292 -6.10 -29.98 -13.31
C TYR A 292 -6.81 -28.64 -13.08
N MET A 293 -6.47 -27.92 -12.00
CA MET A 293 -6.91 -26.54 -11.79
C MET A 293 -6.46 -25.61 -12.92
N ALA A 294 -5.25 -25.78 -13.49
CA ALA A 294 -4.78 -24.95 -14.60
C ALA A 294 -5.60 -25.14 -15.89
N LEU A 295 -5.99 -26.38 -16.21
CA LEU A 295 -6.94 -26.67 -17.31
C LEU A 295 -8.27 -25.93 -17.10
N ILE A 296 -8.81 -25.99 -15.87
CA ILE A 296 -10.10 -25.35 -15.53
C ILE A 296 -10.00 -23.82 -15.58
N VAL A 297 -8.88 -23.22 -15.17
CA VAL A 297 -8.65 -21.77 -15.23
C VAL A 297 -8.55 -21.29 -16.69
N ASP A 298 -7.75 -21.94 -17.53
CA ASP A 298 -7.59 -21.54 -18.94
C ASP A 298 -8.86 -21.77 -19.78
N ALA A 299 -9.63 -22.83 -19.49
CA ALA A 299 -10.93 -23.06 -20.14
C ALA A 299 -12.04 -22.09 -19.70
N ARG A 300 -11.84 -21.30 -18.64
CA ARG A 300 -12.84 -20.37 -18.07
C ARG A 300 -12.50 -18.89 -18.23
N TYR A 301 -11.23 -18.51 -18.15
CA TYR A 301 -10.79 -17.12 -18.13
C TYR A 301 -9.89 -16.82 -19.33
N SER A 302 -10.03 -15.62 -19.90
CA SER A 302 -9.17 -15.20 -21.01
C SER A 302 -7.69 -15.13 -20.61
N LYS A 303 -6.82 -15.35 -21.59
CA LYS A 303 -5.36 -15.25 -21.46
C LYS A 303 -4.92 -13.93 -20.80
N ASP A 304 -5.54 -12.81 -21.19
CA ASP A 304 -5.32 -11.51 -20.56
C ASP A 304 -5.72 -11.43 -19.09
N ARG A 305 -6.81 -12.09 -18.67
CA ARG A 305 -7.22 -12.17 -17.25
C ARG A 305 -6.25 -13.05 -16.46
N ILE A 306 -5.72 -14.12 -17.06
CA ILE A 306 -4.70 -14.97 -16.44
C ILE A 306 -3.39 -14.20 -16.26
N LEU A 307 -2.95 -13.44 -17.27
CA LEU A 307 -1.79 -12.55 -17.18
C LEU A 307 -2.01 -11.43 -16.15
N GLU A 308 -3.16 -10.77 -16.16
CA GLU A 308 -3.52 -9.75 -15.15
C GLU A 308 -3.43 -10.32 -13.73
N LEU A 309 -4.00 -11.50 -13.48
CA LEU A 309 -3.94 -12.15 -12.17
C LEU A 309 -2.50 -12.53 -11.81
N TYR A 310 -1.75 -13.13 -12.73
CA TYR A 310 -0.35 -13.54 -12.52
C TYR A 310 0.57 -12.34 -12.22
N MET A 311 0.48 -11.27 -13.01
CA MET A 311 1.34 -10.09 -12.89
C MET A 311 1.05 -9.26 -11.63
N ASN A 312 -0.11 -9.45 -10.99
CA ASN A 312 -0.41 -8.89 -9.67
C ASN A 312 -0.10 -9.88 -8.51
N GLU A 313 0.16 -11.16 -8.79
CA GLU A 313 0.34 -12.22 -7.78
C GLU A 313 1.80 -12.60 -7.50
N VAL A 314 2.69 -12.53 -8.50
CA VAL A 314 4.08 -13.04 -8.34
C VAL A 314 4.83 -12.39 -7.17
N TYR A 315 5.44 -13.21 -6.32
CA TYR A 315 6.33 -12.77 -5.25
C TYR A 315 7.67 -12.26 -5.84
N LEU A 316 7.98 -10.99 -5.57
CA LEU A 316 9.12 -10.27 -6.15
C LEU A 316 10.04 -9.60 -5.12
N GLY A 317 9.70 -9.58 -3.83
CA GLY A 317 10.59 -9.04 -2.80
C GLY A 317 10.05 -9.15 -1.38
N GLN A 318 10.83 -8.66 -0.41
CA GLN A 318 10.50 -8.67 1.03
C GLN A 318 10.86 -7.34 1.68
N SER A 319 9.89 -6.73 2.38
CA SER A 319 10.03 -5.46 3.09
C SER A 319 9.72 -5.62 4.58
N GLY A 320 10.74 -5.99 5.35
CA GLY A 320 10.55 -6.42 6.75
C GLY A 320 9.73 -7.71 6.77
N ASP A 321 8.66 -7.73 7.56
CA ASP A 321 7.75 -8.87 7.65
C ASP A 321 6.71 -8.91 6.51
N ASN A 322 6.69 -7.90 5.62
CA ASN A 322 5.73 -7.81 4.52
C ASN A 322 6.30 -8.35 3.20
N GLU A 323 5.56 -9.24 2.54
CA GLU A 323 5.90 -9.72 1.20
C GLU A 323 5.52 -8.69 0.13
N ILE A 324 6.39 -8.47 -0.86
CA ILE A 324 6.12 -7.59 -2.01
C ILE A 324 5.70 -8.47 -3.19
N ARG A 325 4.41 -8.43 -3.53
CA ARG A 325 3.81 -9.19 -4.64
C ARG A 325 3.29 -8.28 -5.76
N GLY A 326 3.36 -8.81 -6.97
CA GLY A 326 2.97 -8.14 -8.21
C GLY A 326 4.01 -7.16 -8.76
N PHE A 327 4.12 -7.12 -10.09
CA PHE A 327 5.00 -6.17 -10.80
C PHE A 327 4.74 -4.70 -10.45
N PRO A 328 3.50 -4.20 -10.24
CA PRO A 328 3.28 -2.77 -9.97
C PRO A 328 3.94 -2.29 -8.68
N LEU A 329 3.76 -3.03 -7.58
CA LEU A 329 4.38 -2.67 -6.30
C LEU A 329 5.89 -2.93 -6.34
N ALA A 330 6.35 -3.99 -7.01
CA ALA A 330 7.79 -4.24 -7.19
C ALA A 330 8.50 -3.14 -8.00
N SER A 331 7.84 -2.59 -9.03
CA SER A 331 8.36 -1.48 -9.84
C SER A 331 8.62 -0.24 -8.99
N LEU A 332 7.65 0.11 -8.14
CA LEU A 332 7.79 1.20 -7.18
C LEU A 332 8.85 0.84 -6.12
N TYR A 333 8.79 -0.35 -5.52
CA TYR A 333 9.69 -0.76 -4.43
C TYR A 333 11.18 -0.79 -4.81
N TYR A 334 11.51 -1.22 -6.04
CA TYR A 334 12.91 -1.30 -6.50
C TYR A 334 13.39 -0.07 -7.29
N PHE A 335 12.53 0.65 -8.01
CA PHE A 335 12.96 1.69 -8.95
C PHE A 335 12.35 3.09 -8.70
N GLY A 336 11.30 3.20 -7.88
CA GLY A 336 10.55 4.45 -7.67
C GLY A 336 9.64 4.85 -8.82
N ARG A 337 9.24 3.89 -9.65
CA ARG A 337 8.51 4.15 -10.90
C ARG A 337 7.27 3.26 -11.02
N PRO A 338 6.16 3.77 -11.57
CA PRO A 338 5.08 2.93 -12.09
C PRO A 338 5.60 1.86 -13.06
N VAL A 339 4.90 0.73 -13.14
CA VAL A 339 5.29 -0.40 -14.03
C VAL A 339 5.30 -0.01 -15.51
N GLU A 340 4.45 0.95 -15.90
CA GLU A 340 4.38 1.55 -17.23
C GLU A 340 5.64 2.33 -17.64
N GLU A 341 6.43 2.85 -16.68
CA GLU A 341 7.60 3.67 -16.96
C GLU A 341 8.92 2.87 -17.09
N LEU A 342 8.94 1.59 -16.69
CA LEU A 342 10.17 0.79 -16.59
C LEU A 342 10.93 0.64 -17.92
N SER A 343 12.25 0.85 -17.90
CA SER A 343 13.12 0.51 -19.03
C SER A 343 13.26 -1.01 -19.19
N LEU A 344 13.64 -1.48 -20.39
CA LEU A 344 13.70 -2.92 -20.67
C LEU A 344 14.71 -3.66 -19.77
N ASP A 345 15.80 -3.01 -19.36
CA ASP A 345 16.75 -3.55 -18.38
C ASP A 345 16.14 -3.73 -16.97
N GLN A 346 15.18 -2.88 -16.58
CA GLN A 346 14.44 -2.97 -15.33
C GLN A 346 13.33 -4.04 -15.41
N GLN A 347 12.63 -4.12 -16.54
CA GLN A 347 11.65 -5.17 -16.84
C GLN A 347 12.32 -6.56 -16.79
N ALA A 348 13.46 -6.71 -17.46
CA ALA A 348 14.28 -7.91 -17.45
C ALA A 348 14.74 -8.33 -16.04
N LEU A 349 14.99 -7.38 -15.13
CA LEU A 349 15.32 -7.69 -13.74
C LEU A 349 14.10 -8.22 -12.97
N LEU A 350 12.93 -7.56 -13.05
CA LEU A 350 11.73 -8.02 -12.35
C LEU A 350 11.30 -9.41 -12.84
N VAL A 351 11.26 -9.62 -14.16
CA VAL A 351 10.97 -10.92 -14.76
C VAL A 351 12.04 -11.95 -14.38
N GLY A 352 13.31 -11.56 -14.38
CA GLY A 352 14.42 -12.40 -13.90
C GLY A 352 14.23 -12.88 -12.46
N MET A 353 13.69 -12.03 -11.58
CA MET A 353 13.42 -12.35 -10.17
C MET A 353 12.26 -13.31 -9.95
N VAL A 354 11.28 -13.43 -10.87
CA VAL A 354 10.12 -14.35 -10.73
C VAL A 354 10.55 -15.79 -10.37
N LYS A 355 11.63 -16.28 -11.00
CA LYS A 355 12.20 -17.61 -10.75
C LYS A 355 12.73 -17.83 -9.33
N GLY A 356 13.00 -16.77 -8.56
CA GLY A 356 13.56 -16.87 -7.21
C GLY A 356 13.94 -15.52 -6.60
N ALA A 357 12.95 -14.69 -6.26
CA ALA A 357 13.16 -13.30 -5.88
C ALA A 357 14.07 -13.09 -4.66
N SER A 358 14.05 -14.01 -3.70
CA SER A 358 14.96 -13.98 -2.52
C SER A 358 16.42 -14.30 -2.85
N VAL A 359 16.68 -15.00 -3.97
CA VAL A 359 18.02 -15.35 -4.46
C VAL A 359 18.55 -14.26 -5.38
N TYR A 360 17.72 -13.76 -6.30
CA TYR A 360 18.05 -12.70 -7.25
C TYR A 360 17.79 -11.28 -6.69
N ASN A 361 17.63 -11.15 -5.37
CA ASN A 361 17.38 -9.86 -4.73
C ASN A 361 18.56 -8.89 -4.94
N PRO A 362 18.35 -7.71 -5.56
CA PRO A 362 19.43 -6.84 -6.01
C PRO A 362 20.22 -6.18 -4.87
N TRP A 363 19.63 -5.96 -3.70
CA TRP A 363 20.36 -5.42 -2.54
C TRP A 363 21.19 -6.47 -1.82
N ARG A 364 20.77 -7.74 -1.84
CA ARG A 364 21.47 -8.84 -1.16
C ARG A 364 22.55 -9.46 -2.04
N ASN A 365 22.21 -9.76 -3.30
CA ASN A 365 23.04 -10.54 -4.22
C ASN A 365 23.17 -9.83 -5.59
N PRO A 366 23.72 -8.59 -5.66
CA PRO A 366 23.73 -7.78 -6.89
C PRO A 366 24.39 -8.47 -8.09
N LYS A 367 25.42 -9.30 -7.87
CA LYS A 367 26.08 -10.07 -8.95
C LYS A 367 25.13 -11.08 -9.61
N LEU A 368 24.49 -11.95 -8.80
CA LEU A 368 23.51 -12.93 -9.30
C LEU A 368 22.28 -12.26 -9.92
N ALA A 369 21.87 -11.09 -9.39
CA ALA A 369 20.79 -10.30 -9.97
C ALA A 369 21.17 -9.75 -11.36
N LEU A 370 22.39 -9.24 -11.52
CA LEU A 370 22.92 -8.73 -12.79
C LEU A 370 23.08 -9.85 -13.83
N GLU A 371 23.64 -11.00 -13.43
CA GLU A 371 23.77 -12.20 -14.26
C GLU A 371 22.39 -12.70 -14.72
N ARG A 372 21.39 -12.75 -13.83
CA ARG A 372 20.02 -13.16 -14.17
C ARG A 372 19.32 -12.17 -15.09
N ARG A 373 19.53 -10.85 -14.90
CA ARG A 373 19.05 -9.77 -15.79
C ARG A 373 19.67 -9.90 -17.18
N ASN A 374 20.98 -10.09 -17.27
CA ASN A 374 21.69 -10.27 -18.55
C ASN A 374 21.27 -11.56 -19.26
N LEU A 375 21.01 -12.66 -18.53
CA LEU A 375 20.44 -13.89 -19.09
C LEU A 375 19.05 -13.64 -19.70
N VAL A 376 18.17 -12.87 -19.04
CA VAL A 376 16.86 -12.50 -19.62
C VAL A 376 17.04 -11.66 -20.89
N LEU A 377 17.91 -10.65 -20.87
CA LEU A 377 18.22 -9.86 -22.09
C LEU A 377 18.77 -10.76 -23.21
N ARG A 378 19.59 -11.78 -22.90
CA ARG A 378 20.10 -12.72 -23.91
C ARG A 378 19.00 -13.61 -24.50
N LEU A 379 18.01 -14.01 -23.69
CA LEU A 379 16.84 -14.75 -24.18
C LEU A 379 15.96 -13.88 -25.09
N LEU A 380 15.83 -12.58 -24.83
CA LEU A 380 15.15 -11.64 -25.73
C LEU A 380 15.89 -11.50 -27.07
N GLN A 381 17.22 -11.34 -27.02
CA GLN A 381 18.08 -11.22 -28.19
C GLN A 381 18.05 -12.49 -29.06
N GLN A 382 18.10 -13.67 -28.44
CA GLN A 382 17.95 -14.96 -29.13
C GLN A 382 16.56 -15.20 -29.74
N GLN A 383 15.55 -14.45 -29.29
CA GLN A 383 14.18 -14.49 -29.79
C GLN A 383 13.84 -13.29 -30.69
N GLN A 384 14.86 -12.51 -31.10
CA GLN A 384 14.74 -11.35 -32.00
C GLN A 384 13.81 -10.23 -31.49
N VAL A 385 13.53 -10.21 -30.18
CA VAL A 385 12.78 -9.12 -29.52
C VAL A 385 13.66 -7.87 -29.33
N ILE A 386 14.98 -8.06 -29.27
CA ILE A 386 15.99 -7.01 -29.35
C ILE A 386 17.14 -7.44 -30.26
N ASP A 387 17.85 -6.48 -30.85
CA ASP A 387 19.09 -6.70 -31.57
C ASP A 387 20.31 -6.88 -30.61
N GLN A 388 21.50 -7.05 -31.20
CA GLN A 388 22.75 -7.25 -30.47
C GLN A 388 23.30 -5.95 -29.85
N GLU A 389 23.13 -4.79 -30.50
CA GLU A 389 23.63 -3.49 -30.01
C GLU A 389 22.85 -3.05 -28.76
N LEU A 390 21.53 -3.17 -28.81
CA LEU A 390 20.64 -2.94 -27.67
C LEU A 390 20.90 -3.95 -26.54
N TYR A 391 21.20 -5.22 -26.86
CA TYR A 391 21.63 -6.20 -25.85
C TYR A 391 22.94 -5.80 -25.15
N ASP A 392 23.97 -5.40 -25.90
CA ASP A 392 25.27 -5.04 -25.31
C ASP A 392 25.15 -3.75 -24.48
N MET A 393 24.43 -2.75 -24.98
CA MET A 393 24.15 -1.51 -24.26
C MET A 393 23.34 -1.74 -22.97
N LEU A 394 22.27 -2.55 -23.01
CA LEU A 394 21.45 -2.83 -21.81
C LEU A 394 22.17 -3.76 -20.82
N SER A 395 22.96 -4.73 -21.28
CA SER A 395 23.67 -5.68 -20.42
C SER A 395 24.85 -5.04 -19.67
N ALA A 396 25.42 -3.97 -20.24
CA ALA A 396 26.42 -3.11 -19.59
C ALA A 396 25.84 -2.14 -18.55
N ARG A 397 24.53 -1.81 -18.60
CA ARG A 397 23.90 -0.92 -17.60
C ARG A 397 23.95 -1.56 -16.20
N PRO A 398 24.22 -0.77 -15.13
CA PRO A 398 24.03 -1.25 -13.76
C PRO A 398 22.55 -1.55 -13.49
N LEU A 399 22.25 -2.22 -12.38
CA LEU A 399 20.88 -2.66 -12.04
C LEU A 399 19.84 -1.53 -11.91
N GLY A 400 20.27 -0.27 -11.72
CA GLY A 400 19.37 0.89 -11.62
C GLY A 400 18.43 0.89 -10.41
N VAL A 401 18.62 -0.03 -9.46
CA VAL A 401 17.80 -0.19 -8.26
C VAL A 401 18.14 0.88 -7.22
N GLN A 402 17.11 1.47 -6.63
CA GLN A 402 17.21 2.55 -5.66
C GLN A 402 17.76 2.09 -4.30
N PRO A 403 18.32 3.00 -3.47
CA PRO A 403 18.70 2.70 -2.10
C PRO A 403 17.52 2.13 -1.29
N ARG A 404 17.77 1.04 -0.55
CA ARG A 404 16.73 0.34 0.23
C ARG A 404 16.10 1.29 1.25
N GLY A 405 14.79 1.52 1.12
CA GLY A 405 14.02 2.43 1.98
C GLY A 405 13.92 3.88 1.50
N GLY A 406 14.70 4.30 0.49
CA GLY A 406 14.67 5.67 -0.05
C GLY A 406 13.44 6.01 -0.91
N VAL A 407 12.62 5.01 -1.24
CA VAL A 407 11.55 5.13 -2.24
C VAL A 407 10.16 5.15 -1.59
N ILE A 408 9.75 4.01 -1.06
CA ILE A 408 8.60 3.87 -0.17
C ILE A 408 9.12 4.14 1.25
N SER A 409 9.28 5.42 1.58
CA SER A 409 9.55 5.82 2.97
C SER A 409 8.26 5.65 3.78
N PRO A 410 8.27 4.90 4.89
CA PRO A 410 7.06 4.63 5.67
C PRO A 410 6.54 5.84 6.46
N GLN A 411 7.24 6.99 6.40
CA GLN A 411 6.85 8.28 6.98
C GLN A 411 6.21 8.18 8.37
N PRO A 412 6.90 7.59 9.37
CA PRO A 412 6.24 7.00 10.54
C PRO A 412 5.43 8.00 11.37
N ALA A 413 5.95 9.22 11.55
CA ALA A 413 5.30 10.29 12.31
C ALA A 413 4.01 10.77 11.62
N PHE A 414 4.08 11.11 10.33
CA PHE A 414 2.92 11.52 9.55
C PHE A 414 1.88 10.39 9.43
N MET A 415 2.33 9.16 9.19
CA MET A 415 1.46 7.99 9.10
C MET A 415 0.81 7.60 10.43
N GLN A 416 1.30 8.05 11.58
CA GLN A 416 0.57 7.94 12.84
C GLN A 416 -0.64 8.88 12.87
N MET A 417 -0.47 10.13 12.41
CA MET A 417 -1.55 11.10 12.28
C MET A 417 -2.63 10.62 11.30
N VAL A 418 -2.24 10.14 10.12
CA VAL A 418 -3.16 9.59 9.11
C VAL A 418 -4.00 8.43 9.68
N ARG A 419 -3.38 7.47 10.37
CA ARG A 419 -4.11 6.37 11.02
C ARG A 419 -5.07 6.86 12.11
N GLN A 420 -4.67 7.86 12.91
CA GLN A 420 -5.53 8.44 13.94
C GLN A 420 -6.74 9.16 13.34
N GLU A 421 -6.57 9.92 12.26
CA GLU A 421 -7.68 10.61 11.59
C GLU A 421 -8.62 9.63 10.87
N LEU A 422 -8.10 8.63 10.16
CA LEU A 422 -8.92 7.58 9.55
C LEU A 422 -9.82 6.88 10.59
N GLN A 423 -9.24 6.48 11.73
CA GLN A 423 -10.00 5.87 12.83
C GLN A 423 -11.05 6.83 13.42
N ALA A 424 -10.77 8.14 13.48
CA ALA A 424 -11.70 9.15 13.99
C ALA A 424 -12.84 9.52 13.02
N LYS A 425 -12.60 9.42 11.69
CA LYS A 425 -13.57 9.78 10.65
C LYS A 425 -14.43 8.61 10.19
N LEU A 426 -13.85 7.41 10.12
CA LEU A 426 -14.48 6.22 9.51
C LEU A 426 -14.75 5.10 10.53
N GLY A 427 -14.16 5.15 11.73
CA GLY A 427 -14.31 4.12 12.75
C GLY A 427 -13.78 2.76 12.26
N ASP A 428 -14.45 1.68 12.66
CA ASP A 428 -14.06 0.33 12.25
C ASP A 428 -14.21 0.04 10.75
N LYS A 429 -14.97 0.85 10.00
CA LYS A 429 -15.15 0.67 8.53
C LYS A 429 -13.83 0.71 7.76
N VAL A 430 -12.77 1.30 8.32
CA VAL A 430 -11.40 1.28 7.77
C VAL A 430 -10.91 -0.15 7.49
N LYS A 431 -11.37 -1.14 8.27
CA LYS A 431 -10.93 -2.54 8.19
C LYS A 431 -11.54 -3.30 6.99
N ASP A 432 -12.68 -2.84 6.48
CA ASP A 432 -13.38 -3.49 5.36
C ASP A 432 -12.88 -3.01 3.97
N LEU A 433 -12.00 -1.99 3.97
CA LEU A 433 -11.53 -1.25 2.79
C LEU A 433 -10.45 -2.00 1.99
N SER A 434 -10.87 -2.90 1.11
CA SER A 434 -9.97 -3.48 0.10
C SER A 434 -9.76 -2.51 -1.07
N GLY A 435 -8.50 -2.18 -1.39
CA GLY A 435 -8.10 -1.45 -2.60
C GLY A 435 -8.37 0.06 -2.59
N VAL A 436 -8.62 0.65 -1.42
CA VAL A 436 -8.93 2.09 -1.30
C VAL A 436 -7.69 2.96 -1.49
N LYS A 437 -7.86 4.10 -2.20
CA LYS A 437 -6.88 5.18 -2.29
C LYS A 437 -7.15 6.20 -1.19
N ILE A 438 -6.12 6.56 -0.43
CA ILE A 438 -6.13 7.59 0.61
C ILE A 438 -5.27 8.75 0.10
N PHE A 439 -5.91 9.86 -0.26
CA PHE A 439 -5.21 11.10 -0.61
C PHE A 439 -4.96 11.90 0.67
N THR A 440 -3.75 12.45 0.83
CA THR A 440 -3.33 13.16 2.04
C THR A 440 -2.78 14.55 1.73
N THR A 441 -2.59 15.34 2.77
CA THR A 441 -2.04 16.71 2.71
C THR A 441 -0.52 16.77 2.59
N PHE A 442 0.15 15.61 2.62
CA PHE A 442 1.60 15.44 2.71
C PHE A 442 2.33 16.07 1.52
N ASP A 443 3.34 16.87 1.81
CA ASP A 443 4.18 17.54 0.84
C ASP A 443 5.60 16.96 0.90
N SER A 444 6.00 16.27 -0.17
CA SER A 444 7.30 15.60 -0.21
C SER A 444 8.47 16.59 -0.14
N VAL A 445 8.34 17.79 -0.73
CA VAL A 445 9.41 18.80 -0.70
C VAL A 445 9.58 19.37 0.71
N ALA A 446 8.46 19.67 1.39
CA ALA A 446 8.48 20.14 2.77
C ALA A 446 8.99 19.05 3.74
N GLN A 447 8.63 17.78 3.53
CA GLN A 447 9.11 16.67 4.36
C GLN A 447 10.60 16.42 4.16
N ASP A 448 11.09 16.30 2.92
CA ASP A 448 12.50 16.06 2.63
C ASP A 448 13.39 17.18 3.21
N ALA A 449 12.93 18.43 3.15
CA ALA A 449 13.60 19.57 3.78
C ALA A 449 13.58 19.52 5.32
N ALA A 450 12.44 19.17 5.92
CA ALA A 450 12.28 19.06 7.37
C ALA A 450 13.11 17.90 7.96
N GLU A 451 13.16 16.76 7.28
CA GLU A 451 13.98 15.61 7.66
C GLU A 451 15.48 15.94 7.55
N LYS A 452 15.91 16.56 6.44
CA LYS A 452 17.30 17.01 6.26
C LYS A 452 17.73 17.98 7.37
N ALA A 453 16.89 18.95 7.70
CA ALA A 453 17.16 19.90 8.79
C ALA A 453 17.32 19.22 10.16
N ALA A 454 16.57 18.13 10.41
CA ALA A 454 16.70 17.34 11.63
C ALA A 454 17.99 16.48 11.64
N THR A 455 18.25 15.73 10.57
CA THR A 455 19.37 14.77 10.49
C THR A 455 20.73 15.45 10.39
N GLU A 456 20.83 16.61 9.73
CA GLU A 456 22.08 17.39 9.67
C GLU A 456 22.24 18.33 10.89
N GLY A 457 21.15 18.98 11.32
CA GLY A 457 21.19 20.01 12.36
C GLY A 457 21.45 19.44 13.78
N ILE A 458 20.87 18.29 14.13
CA ILE A 458 20.99 17.76 15.49
C ILE A 458 22.41 17.27 15.81
N PRO A 459 23.12 16.50 14.96
CA PRO A 459 24.52 16.15 15.19
C PRO A 459 25.44 17.37 15.34
N VAL A 460 25.22 18.43 14.55
CA VAL A 460 25.97 19.70 14.67
C VAL A 460 25.74 20.34 16.03
N LEU A 461 24.49 20.48 16.48
CA LEU A 461 24.16 21.05 17.79
C LEU A 461 24.71 20.20 18.95
N LYS A 462 24.63 18.87 18.87
CA LYS A 462 25.23 17.94 19.85
C LYS A 462 26.73 18.16 19.99
N LYS A 463 27.45 18.25 18.85
CA LYS A 463 28.90 18.49 18.82
C LYS A 463 29.27 19.88 19.38
N GLN A 464 28.57 20.93 18.97
CA GLN A 464 28.81 22.31 19.42
C GLN A 464 28.54 22.50 20.92
N ARG A 465 27.50 21.85 21.46
CA ARG A 465 27.06 22.01 22.86
C ARG A 465 27.54 20.90 23.80
N LYS A 466 28.33 19.94 23.30
CA LYS A 466 28.83 18.75 24.03
C LYS A 466 27.72 17.92 24.68
N LEU A 467 26.60 17.72 23.97
CA LEU A 467 25.43 16.99 24.45
C LEU A 467 25.46 15.51 24.02
N ALA A 468 25.30 14.60 24.97
CA ALA A 468 25.22 13.16 24.71
C ALA A 468 23.94 12.77 23.95
N ASP A 469 22.81 13.37 24.33
CA ASP A 469 21.50 13.27 23.69
C ASP A 469 20.98 14.67 23.30
N LEU A 470 20.27 14.74 22.18
CA LEU A 470 19.49 15.89 21.76
C LEU A 470 18.45 15.39 20.74
N GLU A 471 17.25 15.95 20.80
CA GLU A 471 16.08 15.46 20.06
C GLU A 471 15.25 16.64 19.56
N THR A 472 14.47 16.40 18.49
CA THR A 472 13.67 17.44 17.83
C THR A 472 12.26 16.97 17.51
N ALA A 473 11.41 17.91 17.13
CA ALA A 473 10.11 17.67 16.52
C ALA A 473 9.80 18.83 15.58
N MET A 474 9.27 18.55 14.39
CA MET A 474 8.84 19.58 13.44
C MET A 474 7.44 19.26 12.92
N VAL A 475 6.61 20.29 12.76
CA VAL A 475 5.30 20.19 12.11
C VAL A 475 5.18 21.41 11.19
N VAL A 476 5.00 21.16 9.90
CA VAL A 476 4.72 22.20 8.90
C VAL A 476 3.24 22.10 8.55
N VAL A 477 2.52 23.21 8.66
CA VAL A 477 1.10 23.31 8.30
C VAL A 477 0.89 24.42 7.29
N ASP A 478 -0.15 24.28 6.49
CA ASP A 478 -0.66 25.35 5.65
C ASP A 478 -1.13 26.54 6.52
N ARG A 479 -0.79 27.76 6.09
CA ARG A 479 -1.11 29.01 6.80
C ARG A 479 -2.62 29.29 6.89
N PHE A 480 -3.39 28.85 5.89
CA PHE A 480 -4.79 29.21 5.73
C PHE A 480 -5.73 28.01 5.93
N THR A 481 -5.38 26.85 5.36
CA THR A 481 -6.22 25.64 5.48
C THR A 481 -5.93 24.82 6.74
N GLY A 482 -4.75 25.00 7.35
CA GLY A 482 -4.29 24.20 8.49
C GLY A 482 -3.88 22.77 8.13
N GLU A 483 -3.88 22.41 6.84
CA GLU A 483 -3.46 21.12 6.32
C GLU A 483 -1.99 20.82 6.70
N VAL A 484 -1.72 19.62 7.25
CA VAL A 484 -0.35 19.26 7.65
C VAL A 484 0.46 18.86 6.43
N ARG A 485 1.48 19.65 6.09
CA ARG A 485 2.37 19.43 4.95
C ARG A 485 3.50 18.47 5.29
N ALA A 486 4.13 18.61 6.46
CA ALA A 486 5.24 17.76 6.91
C ALA A 486 5.22 17.51 8.43
N MET A 487 5.75 16.37 8.87
CA MET A 487 5.87 16.00 10.28
C MET A 487 7.14 15.17 10.56
N VAL A 488 7.98 15.66 11.47
CA VAL A 488 9.19 14.98 11.95
C VAL A 488 9.06 14.69 13.45
N GLY A 489 9.18 13.41 13.83
CA GLY A 489 8.94 12.92 15.19
C GLY A 489 10.19 12.80 16.08
N GLY A 490 11.39 13.03 15.55
CA GLY A 490 12.67 12.86 16.25
C GLY A 490 13.86 13.27 15.38
N ALA A 491 15.07 13.19 15.94
CA ALA A 491 16.34 13.44 15.23
C ALA A 491 16.66 12.39 14.16
N GLU A 492 16.05 11.20 14.25
CA GLU A 492 16.10 10.12 13.27
C GLU A 492 14.70 9.89 12.68
N PRO A 493 14.29 10.62 11.62
CA PRO A 493 12.88 10.69 11.21
C PRO A 493 12.30 9.35 10.71
N GLN A 494 13.16 8.49 10.16
CA GLN A 494 12.79 7.17 9.65
C GLN A 494 12.63 6.10 10.76
N PHE A 495 12.98 6.42 12.02
CA PHE A 495 12.78 5.51 13.15
C PHE A 495 11.30 5.47 13.58
N ALA A 496 10.67 4.30 13.41
CA ALA A 496 9.26 4.08 13.74
C ALA A 496 9.04 3.88 15.26
N GLY A 497 9.25 4.94 16.04
CA GLY A 497 9.15 4.93 17.51
C GLY A 497 8.31 6.08 18.09
N TYR A 498 8.83 6.74 19.14
CA TYR A 498 8.14 7.79 19.87
C TYR A 498 8.05 9.09 19.07
N ASN A 499 6.85 9.41 18.56
CA ASN A 499 6.59 10.56 17.72
C ASN A 499 6.41 11.84 18.56
N ARG A 500 7.49 12.61 18.72
CA ARG A 500 7.50 13.81 19.57
C ARG A 500 6.53 14.89 19.10
N ALA A 501 6.28 15.00 17.79
CA ALA A 501 5.35 15.98 17.22
C ALA A 501 3.90 15.81 17.71
N MET A 502 3.47 14.58 18.01
CA MET A 502 2.13 14.28 18.52
C MET A 502 2.11 13.96 20.03
N GLN A 503 3.16 13.32 20.54
CA GLN A 503 3.16 12.68 21.86
C GLN A 503 3.90 13.49 22.94
N ALA A 504 4.88 14.32 22.59
CA ALA A 504 5.71 15.02 23.57
C ALA A 504 5.03 16.29 24.11
N ARG A 505 4.49 16.22 25.32
CA ARG A 505 3.99 17.40 26.05
C ARG A 505 5.17 18.11 26.73
N ARG A 506 5.42 19.37 26.34
CA ARG A 506 6.47 20.24 26.90
C ARG A 506 5.88 21.56 27.37
N SER A 507 6.62 22.30 28.21
CA SER A 507 6.36 23.73 28.41
C SER A 507 6.64 24.47 27.11
N ILE A 508 5.80 25.44 26.76
CA ILE A 508 5.96 26.25 25.53
C ILE A 508 6.74 27.56 25.79
N GLY A 509 7.04 27.87 27.06
CA GLY A 509 7.78 29.07 27.45
C GLY A 509 7.23 30.35 26.82
N SER A 510 8.13 31.16 26.25
CA SER A 510 7.80 32.44 25.59
C SER A 510 6.85 32.34 24.40
N LEU A 511 6.62 31.16 23.80
CA LEU A 511 5.61 30.98 22.74
C LEU A 511 4.17 31.22 23.25
N ALA A 512 3.95 31.25 24.56
CA ALA A 512 2.67 31.68 25.14
C ALA A 512 2.39 33.19 24.97
N LYS A 513 3.43 34.02 24.82
CA LYS A 513 3.31 35.50 24.92
C LYS A 513 2.38 36.10 23.86
N PRO A 514 2.45 35.75 22.55
CA PRO A 514 1.59 36.36 21.54
C PRO A 514 0.08 36.28 21.81
N ALA A 515 -0.40 35.28 22.55
CA ALA A 515 -1.82 35.18 22.93
C ALA A 515 -2.28 36.33 23.85
N THR A 516 -1.39 36.84 24.71
CA THR A 516 -1.63 38.01 25.57
C THR A 516 -1.68 39.28 24.74
N TYR A 517 -0.69 39.49 23.86
CA TYR A 517 -0.61 40.67 23.00
C TYR A 517 -1.75 40.73 21.97
N LEU A 518 -2.15 39.58 21.40
CA LEU A 518 -3.35 39.48 20.56
C LEU A 518 -4.62 39.86 21.36
N THR A 519 -4.74 39.40 22.61
CA THR A 519 -5.87 39.77 23.49
C THR A 519 -5.91 41.27 23.81
N ALA A 520 -4.74 41.92 23.90
CA ALA A 520 -4.63 43.38 24.02
C ALA A 520 -5.05 44.09 22.72
N LEU A 521 -4.37 43.79 21.61
CA LEU A 521 -4.58 44.44 20.30
C LEU A 521 -5.97 44.17 19.70
N SER A 522 -6.69 43.13 20.16
CA SER A 522 -8.13 42.96 19.89
C SER A 522 -9.03 44.06 20.49
N GLN A 523 -8.47 44.98 21.27
CA GLN A 523 -9.17 46.11 21.90
C GLN A 523 -8.51 47.43 21.45
N PRO A 524 -8.65 47.83 20.16
CA PRO A 524 -7.88 48.92 19.55
C PRO A 524 -8.11 50.31 20.19
N ASN A 525 -9.21 50.48 20.91
CA ASN A 525 -9.51 51.71 21.67
C ASN A 525 -8.70 51.82 22.98
N GLN A 526 -8.06 50.74 23.44
CA GLN A 526 -7.33 50.66 24.71
C GLN A 526 -5.84 50.35 24.50
N TYR A 527 -5.53 49.38 23.63
CA TYR A 527 -4.16 48.91 23.40
C TYR A 527 -3.79 49.05 21.92
N ARG A 528 -2.65 49.69 21.68
CA ARG A 528 -2.00 49.85 20.37
C ARG A 528 -0.51 49.48 20.52
N LEU A 529 0.21 49.40 19.40
CA LEU A 529 1.64 49.05 19.39
C LEU A 529 2.51 49.99 20.26
N ASN A 530 2.13 51.26 20.37
CA ASN A 530 2.78 52.29 21.18
C ASN A 530 2.20 52.44 22.61
N THR A 531 1.32 51.54 23.07
CA THR A 531 0.84 51.58 24.46
C THR A 531 1.96 51.26 25.44
N TRP A 532 2.22 52.13 26.39
CA TRP A 532 3.19 51.91 27.47
C TRP A 532 2.73 50.81 28.44
N ILE A 533 3.68 49.97 28.84
CA ILE A 533 3.50 48.87 29.81
C ILE A 533 4.61 49.00 30.86
N ALA A 534 4.24 48.85 32.15
CA ALA A 534 5.19 48.90 33.25
C ALA A 534 6.20 47.72 33.19
N ASP A 535 7.48 48.05 33.33
CA ASP A 535 8.62 47.12 33.42
C ASP A 535 9.38 47.38 34.73
N ALA A 536 8.74 47.00 35.84
CA ALA A 536 9.21 47.22 37.21
C ALA A 536 8.97 45.97 38.08
N PRO A 537 9.72 45.77 39.19
CA PRO A 537 9.59 44.60 40.04
C PRO A 537 8.15 44.36 40.51
N VAL A 538 7.61 43.18 40.22
CA VAL A 538 6.23 42.79 40.55
C VAL A 538 6.21 41.52 41.40
N THR A 539 5.33 41.47 42.39
CA THR A 539 5.15 40.32 43.29
C THR A 539 3.68 40.01 43.44
N ILE A 540 3.29 38.80 43.07
CA ILE A 540 1.89 38.35 42.98
C ILE A 540 1.67 37.27 44.04
N ARG A 541 0.69 37.46 44.93
CA ARG A 541 0.26 36.41 45.88
C ARG A 541 -0.61 35.39 45.15
N LEU A 542 -0.20 34.12 45.19
CA LEU A 542 -0.92 32.99 44.61
C LEU A 542 -1.95 32.44 45.60
N SER A 543 -2.96 31.72 45.09
CA SER A 543 -4.04 31.14 45.90
C SER A 543 -3.62 30.02 46.86
N ASN A 544 -2.35 29.61 46.84
CA ASN A 544 -1.74 28.67 47.79
C ASN A 544 -0.87 29.40 48.85
N GLY A 545 -0.99 30.71 48.97
CA GLY A 545 -0.23 31.55 49.91
C GLY A 545 1.20 31.90 49.48
N GLN A 546 1.75 31.25 48.44
CA GLN A 546 3.08 31.54 47.94
C GLN A 546 3.12 32.84 47.13
N THR A 547 4.25 33.55 47.14
CA THR A 547 4.52 34.69 46.26
C THR A 547 5.21 34.26 44.97
N TRP A 548 4.81 34.86 43.85
CA TRP A 548 5.48 34.73 42.56
C TRP A 548 5.99 36.11 42.12
N SER A 549 7.30 36.24 41.96
CA SER A 549 7.97 37.48 41.56
C SER A 549 8.73 37.22 40.25
N PRO A 550 8.08 37.34 39.08
CA PRO A 550 8.73 37.11 37.79
C PRO A 550 9.85 38.13 37.53
N GLN A 551 10.83 37.71 36.75
CA GLN A 551 12.01 38.49 36.36
C GLN A 551 12.15 38.49 34.84
N ASN A 552 12.72 39.55 34.27
CA ASN A 552 13.24 39.50 32.91
C ASN A 552 14.47 38.58 32.83
N ASP A 553 14.80 38.10 31.64
CA ASP A 553 15.91 37.17 31.40
C ASP A 553 17.29 37.77 31.71
N ASP A 554 17.46 39.07 31.42
CA ASP A 554 18.62 39.87 31.83
C ASP A 554 18.59 40.33 33.30
N ARG A 555 17.47 40.09 34.00
CA ARG A 555 17.16 40.56 35.37
C ARG A 555 17.16 42.09 35.55
N ARG A 556 16.94 42.85 34.46
CA ARG A 556 16.87 44.32 34.48
C ARG A 556 15.43 44.81 34.32
N PHE A 557 15.25 46.10 34.60
CA PHE A 557 13.97 46.79 34.59
C PHE A 557 14.14 48.14 33.89
N SER A 558 13.26 48.44 32.94
CA SER A 558 13.26 49.65 32.11
C SER A 558 12.33 50.74 32.66
N GLY A 559 11.57 50.45 33.72
CA GLY A 559 10.51 51.31 34.25
C GLY A 559 9.23 51.20 33.42
N GLN A 560 9.30 51.55 32.13
CA GLN A 560 8.23 51.34 31.14
C GLN A 560 8.82 50.96 29.77
N VAL A 561 8.04 50.23 28.97
CA VAL A 561 8.35 49.87 27.58
C VAL A 561 7.09 49.95 26.72
N MET A 562 7.19 50.16 25.40
CA MET A 562 6.03 50.07 24.53
C MET A 562 5.63 48.60 24.29
N LEU A 563 4.33 48.39 24.00
CA LEU A 563 3.75 47.08 23.72
C LEU A 563 4.47 46.34 22.58
N VAL A 564 4.91 47.06 21.54
CA VAL A 564 5.72 46.50 20.44
C VAL A 564 7.09 46.01 20.88
N ASP A 565 7.80 46.77 21.73
CA ASP A 565 9.13 46.40 22.22
C ASP A 565 9.05 45.22 23.19
N ALA A 566 8.03 45.22 24.05
CA ALA A 566 7.79 44.18 25.03
C ALA A 566 7.58 42.79 24.41
N LEU A 567 6.87 42.73 23.27
CA LEU A 567 6.73 41.50 22.49
C LEU A 567 8.00 41.18 21.69
N THR A 568 8.56 42.17 20.97
CA THR A 568 9.76 42.00 20.12
C THR A 568 10.97 41.49 20.90
N ARG A 569 11.23 42.08 22.08
CA ARG A 569 12.29 41.65 23.01
C ARG A 569 11.88 40.47 23.91
N SER A 570 10.66 39.95 23.77
CA SER A 570 10.13 38.86 24.59
C SER A 570 10.23 39.11 26.10
N MET A 571 9.92 40.31 26.57
CA MET A 571 10.10 40.69 27.97
C MET A 571 9.09 39.98 28.88
N ASN A 572 9.52 39.49 30.04
CA ASN A 572 8.69 38.69 30.93
C ASN A 572 7.73 39.57 31.75
N VAL A 573 8.29 40.54 32.47
CA VAL A 573 7.56 41.37 33.43
C VAL A 573 6.47 42.23 32.76
N PRO A 574 6.72 42.91 31.63
CA PRO A 574 5.67 43.64 30.90
C PRO A 574 4.56 42.71 30.41
N THR A 575 4.90 41.50 29.94
CA THR A 575 3.88 40.53 29.49
C THR A 575 2.99 40.05 30.65
N VAL A 576 3.54 39.90 31.86
CA VAL A 576 2.75 39.57 33.05
C VAL A 576 1.84 40.74 33.45
N ASN A 577 2.37 41.97 33.48
CA ASN A 577 1.61 43.17 33.81
C ASN A 577 0.44 43.40 32.83
N LEU A 578 0.69 43.25 31.51
CA LEU A 578 -0.34 43.27 30.47
C LEU A 578 -1.38 42.15 30.68
N GLY A 579 -0.91 40.92 30.97
CA GLY A 579 -1.78 39.77 31.23
C GLY A 579 -2.74 39.99 32.41
N MET A 580 -2.25 40.58 33.50
CA MET A 580 -3.07 40.93 34.67
C MET A 580 -4.09 42.03 34.34
N ALA A 581 -3.67 43.11 33.68
CA ALA A 581 -4.57 44.21 33.28
C ALA A 581 -5.73 43.74 32.40
N LEU A 582 -5.46 42.80 31.48
CA LEU A 582 -6.49 42.14 30.67
C LEU A 582 -7.38 41.19 31.49
N ALA A 583 -6.80 40.41 32.42
CA ALA A 583 -7.54 39.47 33.24
C ALA A 583 -8.56 40.16 34.15
N CYS A 584 -8.18 41.26 34.82
CA CYS A 584 -9.06 42.02 35.70
C CYS A 584 -10.29 42.63 34.99
N ARG A 585 -10.24 42.82 33.65
CA ARG A 585 -11.37 43.30 32.85
C ARG A 585 -12.23 42.20 32.23
N ARG A 586 -11.78 40.93 32.20
CA ARG A 586 -12.44 39.87 31.42
C ARG A 586 -13.65 39.22 32.11
N SER A 587 -14.10 39.77 33.24
CA SER A 587 -15.29 39.34 33.99
C SER A 587 -16.63 39.59 33.28
N SER A 588 -16.63 40.15 32.06
CA SER A 588 -17.83 40.69 31.39
C SER A 588 -18.04 40.29 29.92
N ILE A 589 -17.12 39.59 29.24
CA ILE A 589 -17.22 39.29 27.79
C ILE A 589 -16.78 37.83 27.47
N PRO A 590 -17.49 37.10 26.57
CA PRO A 590 -17.12 35.74 26.16
C PRO A 590 -15.70 35.56 25.58
N GLY A 591 -15.17 34.34 25.68
CA GLY A 591 -13.76 34.05 25.41
C GLY A 591 -13.40 33.66 23.97
N LEU A 592 -12.17 34.02 23.54
CA LEU A 592 -11.55 33.55 22.29
C LEU A 592 -11.45 32.02 22.23
N ASN A 593 -11.63 31.46 21.03
CA ASN A 593 -11.81 30.03 20.81
C ASN A 593 -10.78 29.46 19.81
N TRP A 594 -9.58 29.10 20.29
CA TRP A 594 -8.46 28.60 19.47
C TRP A 594 -8.37 27.06 19.43
N GLY A 595 -9.38 26.38 18.86
CA GLY A 595 -9.34 24.96 18.49
C GLY A 595 -9.13 23.90 19.59
N ARG A 596 -8.82 24.30 20.83
CA ARG A 596 -8.66 23.43 22.01
C ARG A 596 -9.46 24.01 23.19
N ARG A 597 -9.92 23.11 24.08
CA ARG A 597 -10.82 23.36 25.24
C ARG A 597 -10.71 24.77 25.84
N ARG A 598 -11.84 25.51 25.88
CA ARG A 598 -12.07 26.84 26.49
C ARG A 598 -10.86 27.41 27.24
N ILE A 599 -10.07 28.21 26.53
CA ILE A 599 -8.78 28.73 27.00
C ILE A 599 -8.91 29.73 28.17
N SER A 600 -10.06 30.40 28.30
CA SER A 600 -10.29 31.55 29.20
C SER A 600 -9.88 31.33 30.66
N SER A 601 -10.18 30.17 31.25
CA SER A 601 -9.82 29.86 32.65
C SER A 601 -8.44 29.21 32.80
N THR A 602 -7.90 28.65 31.72
CA THR A 602 -6.73 27.76 31.79
C THR A 602 -5.42 28.49 31.50
N LEU A 603 -5.39 29.47 30.59
CA LEU A 603 -4.15 30.20 30.30
C LEU A 603 -3.71 31.06 31.50
N CYS A 604 -4.64 31.73 32.18
CA CYS A 604 -4.32 32.52 33.37
C CYS A 604 -3.74 31.68 34.52
N ARG A 605 -4.14 30.41 34.65
CA ARG A 605 -3.53 29.44 35.60
C ARG A 605 -2.24 28.78 35.08
N ARG A 606 -1.91 28.91 33.79
CA ARG A 606 -0.71 28.31 33.16
C ARG A 606 0.38 29.31 32.78
N CYS A 607 0.12 30.61 32.78
CA CYS A 607 1.19 31.62 32.80
C CYS A 607 2.03 31.50 34.09
N CYS A 608 1.44 31.01 35.19
CA CYS A 608 2.16 30.62 36.41
C CYS A 608 3.02 29.33 36.27
N TRP A 609 3.06 28.71 35.08
CA TRP A 609 3.89 27.55 34.74
C TRP A 609 5.01 27.92 33.75
N VAL A 610 5.53 29.15 33.85
CA VAL A 610 6.92 29.44 33.46
C VAL A 610 7.84 28.88 34.56
N ARG A 611 8.16 27.59 34.40
CA ARG A 611 9.24 26.83 35.03
C ARG A 611 9.92 26.01 33.93
#